data_AF-F8N6Y6-F1
#
_entry.id   AF-F8N6Y6-F1
#
_cell.length_a   1.000
_cell.length_b   1.000
_cell.length_c   1.000
_cell.angle_alpha   90.00
_cell.angle_beta   90.00
_cell.angle_gamma   90.00
#
_symmetry.space_group_name_H-M   'P 1'
#
loop_
_entity.id
_entity.type
_entity.pdbx_description
1 polymer ?
#
loop_
_entity_poly.entity_id
_entity_poly.type
_entity_poly.pdbx_seq_one_letter_code
_entity_poly.pdbx_strand_id
1 'polypeptide(L)'
;MRKRSCWIVSLALLAGALVACSSDNDTFSKLRLGIYIDNSTHQDATLASAMNSASPGVFCHIGYEASSRSFVFSSNQGGSSRSRLNAKEMEMGLFSRIGMNNGVIVGYGNLSTTDTGGYIFYAFDAQCPNCFNYYATPMKSYPLTMTAAGLAVCAHCKRQYNMNTGGNCINDSGKGLIRYRATTTGALGYLVVN
;
A
#
# COMPACT_ATOMS: atom_id res chain seq x y z
N MET A 1 -2.13 -17.91 68.27
CA MET A 1 -1.05 -17.09 67.68
C MET A 1 -1.23 -17.01 66.17
N ARG A 2 -1.31 -15.76 65.66
CA ARG A 2 -0.98 -15.29 64.30
C ARG A 2 -1.31 -16.19 63.09
N LYS A 3 -2.50 -15.93 62.51
CA LYS A 3 -2.73 -15.99 61.05
C LYS A 3 -1.61 -15.21 60.36
N ARG A 4 -0.94 -15.78 59.34
CA ARG A 4 -0.28 -15.04 58.25
C ARG A 4 0.34 -15.98 57.21
N SER A 5 0.08 -15.64 55.95
CA SER A 5 0.94 -15.93 54.79
C SER A 5 0.78 -17.29 54.10
N CYS A 6 -0.38 -17.53 53.47
CA CYS A 6 -0.43 -18.44 52.31
C CYS A 6 -1.40 -17.94 51.21
N TRP A 7 -1.75 -16.66 51.24
CA TRP A 7 -2.71 -16.03 50.31
C TRP A 7 -2.09 -14.92 49.47
N ILE A 8 -0.76 -14.85 49.39
CA ILE A 8 -0.05 -13.80 48.64
C ILE A 8 0.63 -14.35 47.38
N VAL A 9 0.87 -15.66 47.31
CA VAL A 9 1.57 -16.26 46.15
C VAL A 9 0.64 -16.46 44.94
N SER A 10 -0.67 -16.64 45.16
CA SER A 10 -1.61 -16.87 44.06
C SER A 10 -2.06 -15.60 43.33
N LEU A 11 -1.85 -14.41 43.89
CA LEU A 11 -2.24 -13.14 43.26
C LEU A 11 -1.14 -12.59 42.33
N ALA A 12 0.12 -13.01 42.50
CA ALA A 12 1.24 -12.58 41.66
C ALA A 12 1.29 -13.30 40.31
N LEU A 13 0.68 -14.49 40.19
CA LEU A 13 0.62 -15.26 38.94
C LEU A 13 -0.51 -14.81 37.99
N LEU A 14 -1.47 -14.01 38.46
CA LEU A 14 -2.52 -13.42 37.60
C LEU A 14 -2.11 -12.07 36.99
N ALA A 15 -1.03 -11.45 37.45
CA ALA A 15 -0.62 -10.11 37.02
C ALA A 15 0.27 -10.10 35.76
N GLY A 16 0.74 -11.25 35.28
CA GLY A 16 1.65 -11.36 34.14
C GLY A 16 1.00 -11.58 32.77
N ALA A 17 -0.32 -11.79 32.70
CA ALA A 17 -1.01 -12.14 31.46
C ALA A 17 -1.70 -10.95 30.76
N LEU A 18 -1.49 -9.72 31.23
CA LEU A 18 -1.90 -8.51 30.52
C LEU A 18 -0.74 -7.97 29.68
N VAL A 19 -0.12 -8.83 28.86
CA VAL A 19 0.51 -8.30 27.64
C VAL A 19 -0.66 -7.91 26.75
N ALA A 20 -1.08 -6.65 26.89
CA ALA A 20 -1.94 -5.99 25.95
C ALA A 20 -1.33 -6.21 24.56
N CYS A 21 -2.04 -6.95 23.70
CA CYS A 21 -1.79 -6.96 22.28
C CYS A 21 -2.02 -5.52 21.80
N SER A 22 -0.95 -4.72 21.82
CA SER A 22 -1.05 -3.30 21.53
C SER A 22 -1.36 -3.13 20.05
N SER A 23 -2.62 -2.79 19.81
CA SER A 23 -3.22 -2.23 18.59
C SER A 23 -3.09 -3.08 17.33
N ASP A 24 -4.25 -3.50 16.82
CA ASP A 24 -4.46 -3.85 15.42
C ASP A 24 -3.72 -2.84 14.55
N ASN A 25 -2.60 -3.28 13.97
CA ASN A 25 -1.89 -2.53 12.96
C ASN A 25 -2.74 -2.69 11.72
N ASP A 26 -3.82 -1.90 11.62
CA ASP A 26 -4.80 -1.91 10.53
C ASP A 26 -4.03 -1.80 9.21
N THR A 27 -3.70 -2.96 8.65
CA THR A 27 -2.84 -3.08 7.48
C THR A 27 -3.59 -2.55 6.27
N PHE A 28 -4.93 -2.53 6.34
CA PHE A 28 -5.82 -2.07 5.28
C PHE A 28 -6.47 -0.73 5.63
N SER A 29 -6.60 0.11 4.60
CA SER A 29 -7.34 1.37 4.72
C SER A 29 -8.82 1.14 5.06
N LYS A 30 -9.37 1.99 5.92
CA LYS A 30 -10.81 2.07 6.21
C LYS A 30 -11.57 3.00 5.24
N LEU A 31 -10.85 3.80 4.45
CA LEU A 31 -11.44 4.69 3.46
C LEU A 31 -11.93 3.90 2.24
N ARG A 32 -13.12 4.24 1.75
CA ARG A 32 -13.70 3.63 0.55
C ARG A 32 -13.02 4.18 -0.69
N LEU A 33 -11.94 3.52 -1.06
CA LEU A 33 -11.09 3.80 -2.20
C LEU A 33 -11.31 2.71 -3.25
N GLY A 34 -11.03 3.04 -4.50
CA GLY A 34 -11.40 2.16 -5.59
C GLY A 34 -10.77 2.61 -6.88
N ILE A 35 -10.08 1.73 -7.58
CA ILE A 35 -9.61 1.97 -8.94
C ILE A 35 -9.83 0.73 -9.79
N TYR A 36 -10.29 0.96 -11.01
CA TYR A 36 -10.42 -0.02 -12.08
C TYR A 36 -9.67 0.51 -13.29
N ILE A 37 -8.75 -0.28 -13.84
CA ILE A 37 -8.06 0.02 -15.09
C ILE A 37 -8.12 -1.21 -15.99
N ASP A 38 -8.49 -1.02 -17.24
CA ASP A 38 -8.40 -2.05 -18.27
C ASP A 38 -7.15 -1.83 -19.14
N ASN A 39 -6.03 -2.43 -18.73
CA ASN A 39 -4.77 -2.24 -19.46
C ASN A 39 -4.74 -2.94 -20.83
N SER A 40 -5.71 -3.81 -21.15
CA SER A 40 -5.86 -4.35 -22.50
C SER A 40 -6.20 -3.26 -23.53
N THR A 41 -6.88 -2.21 -23.07
CA THR A 41 -7.25 -1.04 -23.89
C THR A 41 -6.19 0.05 -23.88
N HIS A 42 -5.56 0.31 -22.73
CA HIS A 42 -4.51 1.32 -22.64
C HIS A 42 -3.18 0.87 -23.25
N GLN A 43 -2.90 -0.44 -23.21
CA GLN A 43 -1.61 -1.03 -23.63
C GLN A 43 -0.41 -0.33 -22.99
N ASP A 44 -0.55 0.09 -21.73
CA ASP A 44 0.48 0.87 -21.05
C ASP A 44 1.59 -0.05 -20.52
N ALA A 45 2.80 0.11 -21.07
CA ALA A 45 3.96 -0.70 -20.72
C ALA A 45 4.44 -0.47 -19.27
N THR A 46 4.30 0.75 -18.74
CA THR A 46 4.72 1.09 -17.37
C THR A 46 3.85 0.34 -16.36
N LEU A 47 2.54 0.38 -16.54
CA LEU A 47 1.60 -0.37 -15.72
C LEU A 47 1.76 -1.89 -15.93
N ALA A 48 1.91 -2.32 -17.18
CA ALA A 48 2.09 -3.73 -17.52
C ALA A 48 3.30 -4.36 -16.82
N SER A 49 4.39 -3.59 -16.68
CA SER A 49 5.60 -4.06 -16.01
C SER A 49 5.38 -4.43 -14.53
N ALA A 50 4.51 -3.70 -13.82
CA ALA A 50 4.19 -3.97 -12.42
C ALA A 50 3.12 -5.07 -12.25
N MET A 51 2.27 -5.27 -13.25
CA MET A 51 1.24 -6.33 -13.29
C MET A 51 1.78 -7.68 -13.80
N ASN A 52 3.06 -7.77 -14.14
CA ASN A 52 3.70 -9.00 -14.61
C ASN A 52 4.29 -9.80 -13.45
N SER A 53 3.72 -10.96 -13.14
CA SER A 53 4.23 -11.85 -12.09
C SER A 53 5.61 -12.44 -12.39
N ALA A 54 6.03 -12.45 -13.66
CA ALA A 54 7.38 -12.86 -14.06
C ALA A 54 8.45 -11.77 -13.82
N SER A 55 8.04 -10.56 -13.40
CA SER A 55 8.94 -9.43 -13.10
C SER A 55 8.68 -8.86 -11.70
N PRO A 56 8.84 -9.68 -10.63
CA PRO A 56 8.60 -9.22 -9.27
C PRO A 56 9.64 -8.17 -8.84
N GLY A 57 9.28 -7.28 -7.92
CA GLY A 57 10.09 -6.14 -7.48
C GLY A 57 9.94 -4.89 -8.36
N VAL A 58 9.14 -4.97 -9.43
CA VAL A 58 8.72 -3.83 -10.23
C VAL A 58 7.41 -3.29 -9.66
N PHE A 59 7.42 -2.00 -9.31
CA PHE A 59 6.28 -1.28 -8.76
C PHE A 59 5.94 -0.08 -9.63
N CYS A 60 4.66 0.19 -9.79
CA CYS A 60 4.13 1.32 -10.54
C CYS A 60 3.27 2.19 -9.61
N HIS A 61 3.61 3.47 -9.53
CA HIS A 61 2.75 4.49 -8.98
C HIS A 61 1.70 4.88 -10.02
N ILE A 62 0.44 4.87 -9.60
CA ILE A 62 -0.72 5.28 -10.39
C ILE A 62 -1.33 6.51 -9.71
N GLY A 63 -1.36 7.62 -10.44
CA GLY A 63 -2.06 8.84 -10.05
C GLY A 63 -3.14 9.22 -11.05
N TYR A 64 -3.96 10.20 -10.67
CA TYR A 64 -4.97 10.79 -11.56
C TYR A 64 -4.71 12.27 -11.78
N GLU A 65 -4.66 12.68 -13.05
CA GLU A 65 -4.53 14.08 -13.45
C GLU A 65 -5.88 14.60 -13.95
N ALA A 66 -6.52 15.46 -13.15
CA ALA A 66 -7.88 15.94 -13.42
C ALA A 66 -7.97 16.86 -14.65
N SER A 67 -6.91 17.63 -14.95
CA SER A 67 -6.87 18.56 -16.09
C SER A 67 -6.95 17.82 -17.43
N SER A 68 -6.27 16.68 -17.54
CA SER A 68 -6.18 15.87 -18.74
C SER A 68 -7.12 14.65 -18.72
N ARG A 69 -7.80 14.39 -17.59
CA ARG A 69 -8.60 13.19 -17.33
C ARG A 69 -7.82 11.92 -17.70
N SER A 70 -6.60 11.82 -17.16
CA SER A 70 -5.66 10.75 -17.50
C SER A 70 -5.10 10.10 -16.24
N PHE A 71 -4.83 8.80 -16.33
CA PHE A 71 -3.96 8.12 -15.39
C PHE A 71 -2.51 8.49 -15.69
N VAL A 72 -1.73 8.67 -14.61
CA VAL A 72 -0.29 8.94 -14.66
C VAL A 72 0.43 7.77 -14.01
N PHE A 73 1.30 7.14 -14.78
CA PHE A 73 2.05 5.96 -14.36
C PHE A 73 3.52 6.30 -14.19
N SER A 74 4.15 5.82 -13.13
CA SER A 74 5.59 5.92 -12.91
C SER A 74 6.11 4.63 -12.29
N SER A 75 7.07 3.99 -12.94
CA SER A 75 7.72 2.78 -12.46
C SER A 75 8.92 3.12 -11.57
N ASN A 76 9.19 2.26 -10.59
CA ASN A 76 10.42 2.30 -9.80
C ASN A 76 11.69 1.97 -10.62
N GLN A 77 11.53 1.47 -11.85
CA GLN A 77 12.62 1.18 -12.79
C GLN A 77 12.86 2.30 -13.82
N GLY A 78 12.30 3.50 -13.59
CA GLY A 78 12.58 4.69 -14.40
C GLY A 78 11.68 4.92 -15.62
N GLY A 79 10.63 4.10 -15.80
CA GLY A 79 9.60 4.33 -16.82
C GLY A 79 8.50 5.28 -16.32
N SER A 80 7.94 6.10 -17.21
CA SER A 80 6.75 6.89 -16.92
C SER A 80 5.89 7.05 -18.16
N SER A 81 4.58 7.02 -17.99
CA SER A 81 3.62 7.14 -19.08
C SER A 81 2.32 7.74 -18.59
N ARG A 82 1.47 8.12 -19.53
CA ARG A 82 0.13 8.67 -19.26
C ARG A 82 -0.84 8.05 -20.23
N SER A 83 -2.04 7.74 -19.74
CA SER A 83 -3.12 7.25 -20.58
C SER A 83 -4.44 7.89 -20.21
N ARG A 84 -5.19 8.34 -21.23
CA ARG A 84 -6.49 9.01 -21.04
C ARG A 84 -7.53 7.98 -20.62
N LEU A 85 -8.43 8.38 -19.73
CA LEU A 85 -9.56 7.53 -19.34
C LEU A 85 -10.37 7.09 -20.55
N ASN A 86 -10.78 5.83 -20.57
CA ASN A 86 -11.73 5.32 -21.55
C ASN A 86 -13.18 5.57 -21.08
N ALA A 87 -14.15 5.29 -21.96
CA ALA A 87 -15.57 5.53 -21.67
C ALA A 87 -16.08 4.70 -20.47
N LYS A 88 -15.64 3.45 -20.34
CA LYS A 88 -16.03 2.54 -19.25
C LYS A 88 -15.53 3.01 -17.90
N GLU A 89 -14.30 3.52 -17.83
CA GLU A 89 -13.71 4.09 -16.62
C GLU A 89 -14.41 5.37 -16.20
N MET A 90 -14.76 6.22 -17.19
CA MET A 90 -15.58 7.40 -16.94
C MET A 90 -16.96 7.03 -16.39
N GLU A 91 -17.60 6.00 -16.92
CA GLU A 91 -18.90 5.49 -16.45
C GLU A 91 -18.83 4.91 -15.03
N MET A 92 -17.77 4.14 -14.73
CA MET A 92 -17.58 3.58 -13.38
C MET A 92 -17.31 4.64 -12.31
N GLY A 93 -16.73 5.79 -12.68
CA GLY A 93 -16.52 6.92 -11.77
C GLY A 93 -15.52 6.67 -10.62
N LEU A 94 -14.70 5.61 -10.72
CA LEU A 94 -13.74 5.23 -9.68
C LEU A 94 -12.40 5.98 -9.77
N PHE A 95 -12.09 6.58 -10.92
CA PHE A 95 -10.82 7.26 -11.20
C PHE A 95 -10.49 8.43 -10.25
N SER A 96 -11.47 8.98 -9.53
CA SER A 96 -11.29 10.07 -8.56
C SER A 96 -11.02 9.61 -7.13
N ARG A 97 -10.97 8.29 -6.89
CA ARG A 97 -10.89 7.66 -5.56
C ARG A 97 -9.62 6.83 -5.38
N ILE A 98 -8.51 7.31 -5.95
CA ILE A 98 -7.23 6.61 -5.95
C ILE A 98 -6.46 6.95 -4.68
N GLY A 99 -6.39 6.03 -3.72
CA GLY A 99 -5.66 6.27 -2.47
C GLY A 99 -6.17 7.47 -1.66
N MET A 100 -5.53 7.77 -0.54
CA MET A 100 -5.94 8.84 0.36
C MET A 100 -5.72 10.25 -0.23
N ASN A 101 -4.87 10.37 -1.26
CA ASN A 101 -4.55 11.64 -1.89
C ASN A 101 -4.18 11.46 -3.38
N ASN A 102 -5.06 10.83 -4.16
CA ASN A 102 -4.94 10.62 -5.61
C ASN A 102 -3.69 9.83 -6.06
N GLY A 103 -3.25 8.84 -5.27
CA GLY A 103 -2.11 8.01 -5.61
C GLY A 103 -2.12 6.63 -4.93
N VAL A 104 -1.83 5.60 -5.71
CA VAL A 104 -1.63 4.22 -5.25
C VAL A 104 -0.37 3.65 -5.89
N ILE A 105 0.34 2.77 -5.20
CA ILE A 105 1.50 2.04 -5.72
C ILE A 105 1.12 0.57 -5.82
N VAL A 106 1.31 -0.05 -6.99
CA VAL A 106 0.98 -1.46 -7.22
C VAL A 106 2.19 -2.24 -7.73
N GLY A 107 2.26 -3.54 -7.45
CA GLY A 107 3.30 -4.42 -7.99
C GLY A 107 3.43 -5.73 -7.25
N TYR A 108 4.14 -6.69 -7.86
CA TYR A 108 4.50 -7.95 -7.21
C TYR A 108 5.70 -7.77 -6.30
N GLY A 109 5.60 -8.19 -5.04
CA GLY A 109 6.76 -8.24 -4.14
C GLY A 109 7.66 -9.43 -4.46
N ASN A 110 8.99 -9.24 -4.48
CA ASN A 110 9.94 -10.32 -4.80
C ASN A 110 10.43 -11.13 -3.59
N LEU A 111 10.01 -10.78 -2.38
CA LEU A 111 10.39 -11.47 -1.13
C LEU A 111 9.15 -12.01 -0.38
N SER A 112 8.02 -12.16 -1.07
CA SER A 112 6.77 -12.62 -0.47
C SER A 112 6.01 -13.51 -1.42
N THR A 113 5.75 -14.74 -0.98
CA THR A 113 5.10 -15.78 -1.76
C THR A 113 3.76 -16.20 -1.15
N THR A 114 2.83 -16.62 -1.98
CA THR A 114 1.60 -17.29 -1.60
C THR A 114 1.91 -18.71 -1.12
N ASP A 115 0.93 -19.36 -0.49
CA ASP A 115 1.02 -20.77 -0.08
C ASP A 115 1.24 -21.72 -1.28
N THR A 116 0.91 -21.27 -2.48
CA THR A 116 1.11 -21.97 -3.76
C THR A 116 2.44 -21.64 -4.45
N GLY A 117 3.32 -20.85 -3.80
CA GLY A 117 4.65 -20.50 -4.31
C GLY A 117 4.70 -19.37 -5.33
N GLY A 118 3.58 -18.67 -5.60
CA GLY A 118 3.55 -17.50 -6.49
C GLY A 118 3.86 -16.20 -5.75
N TYR A 119 4.31 -15.16 -6.45
CA TYR A 119 4.55 -13.85 -5.82
C TYR A 119 3.23 -13.16 -5.42
N ILE A 120 3.25 -12.41 -4.31
CA ILE A 120 2.09 -11.65 -3.84
C ILE A 120 2.00 -10.31 -4.58
N PHE A 121 0.83 -10.01 -5.15
CA PHE A 121 0.51 -8.70 -5.71
C PHE A 121 0.04 -7.74 -4.62
N TYR A 122 0.71 -6.61 -4.48
CA TYR A 122 0.41 -5.59 -3.49
C TYR A 122 -0.16 -4.33 -4.14
N ALA A 123 -1.00 -3.63 -3.38
CA ALA A 123 -1.31 -2.23 -3.58
C ALA A 123 -1.13 -1.47 -2.26
N PHE A 124 -0.46 -0.33 -2.33
CA PHE A 124 -0.14 0.53 -1.19
C PHE A 124 -0.63 1.95 -1.44
N ASP A 125 -0.97 2.68 -0.39
CA ASP A 125 -1.18 4.12 -0.49
C ASP A 125 0.11 4.85 -0.88
N ALA A 126 -0.01 5.86 -1.73
CA ALA A 126 1.14 6.65 -2.16
C ALA A 126 1.58 7.71 -1.13
N GLN A 127 0.85 7.91 -0.03
CA GLN A 127 1.21 8.82 1.05
C GLN A 127 1.89 8.10 2.21
N CYS A 128 2.79 8.81 2.88
CA CYS A 128 3.45 8.30 4.07
C CYS A 128 2.45 8.09 5.23
N PRO A 129 2.25 6.87 5.73
CA PRO A 129 1.27 6.57 6.79
C PRO A 129 1.63 7.17 8.16
N ASN A 130 2.89 7.57 8.33
CA ASN A 130 3.39 8.18 9.57
C ASN A 130 3.39 9.72 9.52
N CYS A 131 3.13 10.34 8.37
CA CYS A 131 3.08 11.81 8.24
C CYS A 131 1.74 12.32 7.73
N PHE A 132 1.11 11.58 6.84
CA PHE A 132 -0.14 11.95 6.23
C PHE A 132 -1.31 11.79 7.20
N ASN A 133 -2.13 12.82 7.30
CA ASN A 133 -3.38 12.80 8.04
C ASN A 133 -4.47 13.38 7.14
N TYR A 134 -5.38 12.50 6.71
CA TYR A 134 -6.49 12.83 5.84
C TYR A 134 -7.45 13.88 6.44
N TYR A 135 -7.56 13.92 7.77
CA TYR A 135 -8.49 14.81 8.49
C TYR A 135 -7.84 16.11 8.98
N ALA A 136 -6.55 16.34 8.67
CA ALA A 136 -5.88 17.58 9.07
C ALA A 136 -6.34 18.76 8.21
N THR A 137 -6.46 19.93 8.82
CA THR A 137 -6.80 21.19 8.14
C THR A 137 -5.68 22.23 8.37
N PRO A 138 -4.95 22.67 7.33
CA PRO A 138 -5.04 22.21 5.94
C PRO A 138 -4.46 20.79 5.76
N MET A 139 -5.04 20.03 4.83
CA MET A 139 -4.52 18.71 4.47
C MET A 139 -3.17 18.89 3.74
N LYS A 140 -2.14 18.20 4.22
CA LYS A 140 -0.79 18.25 3.64
C LYS A 140 -0.43 16.93 2.98
N SER A 141 0.06 17.01 1.76
CA SER A 141 0.56 15.85 1.00
C SER A 141 1.94 15.42 1.49
N TYR A 142 2.14 14.11 1.65
CA TYR A 142 3.43 13.49 1.95
C TYR A 142 3.68 12.30 1.01
N PRO A 143 3.81 12.55 -0.31
CA PRO A 143 3.99 11.48 -1.29
C PRO A 143 5.28 10.70 -1.03
N LEU A 144 5.21 9.39 -1.29
CA LEU A 144 6.33 8.47 -1.23
C LEU A 144 7.06 8.46 -2.56
N THR A 145 8.39 8.36 -2.51
CA THR A 145 9.23 8.13 -3.70
C THR A 145 9.68 6.68 -3.71
N MET A 146 9.56 6.01 -4.86
CA MET A 146 10.03 4.64 -5.01
C MET A 146 11.49 4.61 -5.45
N THR A 147 12.22 3.62 -4.96
CA THR A 147 13.59 3.31 -5.36
C THR A 147 13.62 2.07 -6.25
N ALA A 148 14.67 1.94 -7.06
CA ALA A 148 14.88 0.75 -7.90
C ALA A 148 14.94 -0.57 -7.11
N ALA A 149 15.32 -0.50 -5.82
CA ALA A 149 15.35 -1.66 -4.92
C ALA A 149 13.95 -2.09 -4.40
N GLY A 150 12.87 -1.40 -4.79
CA GLY A 150 11.52 -1.69 -4.29
C GLY A 150 11.26 -1.15 -2.88
N LEU A 151 11.96 -0.09 -2.49
CA LEU A 151 11.67 0.66 -1.27
C LEU A 151 10.85 1.91 -1.60
N ALA A 152 9.84 2.22 -0.78
CA ALA A 152 9.17 3.51 -0.77
C ALA A 152 9.78 4.39 0.33
N VAL A 153 10.06 5.65 0.04
CA VAL A 153 10.77 6.57 0.95
C VAL A 153 9.96 7.85 1.14
N CYS A 154 9.77 8.25 2.38
CA CYS A 154 9.16 9.54 2.71
C CYS A 154 10.22 10.64 2.76
N ALA A 155 10.07 11.68 1.94
CA ALA A 155 10.98 12.82 1.95
C ALA A 155 10.95 13.64 3.25
N HIS A 156 9.83 13.60 3.98
CA HIS A 156 9.64 14.36 5.23
C HIS A 156 10.27 13.65 6.43
N CYS A 157 9.81 12.45 6.77
CA CYS A 157 10.30 11.73 7.95
C CYS A 157 11.46 10.76 7.67
N LYS A 158 11.90 10.61 6.42
CA LYS A 158 13.01 9.75 5.99
C LYS A 158 12.82 8.25 6.24
N ARG A 159 11.62 7.83 6.68
CA ARG A 159 11.24 6.41 6.78
C ARG A 159 11.27 5.75 5.42
N GLN A 160 11.71 4.50 5.42
CA GLN A 160 11.81 3.61 4.28
C GLN A 160 10.91 2.40 4.53
N TYR A 161 10.16 2.03 3.51
CA TYR A 161 9.21 0.93 3.56
C TYR A 161 9.55 -0.10 2.49
N ASN A 162 9.68 -1.37 2.88
CA ASN A 162 10.02 -2.43 1.95
C ASN A 162 8.76 -2.99 1.28
N MET A 163 8.51 -2.58 0.03
CA MET A 163 7.33 -3.01 -0.73
C MET A 163 7.43 -4.48 -1.15
N ASN A 164 8.64 -5.04 -1.20
CA ASN A 164 8.86 -6.46 -1.52
C ASN A 164 8.39 -7.42 -0.42
N THR A 165 8.24 -6.92 0.81
CA THR A 165 7.82 -7.68 1.99
C THR A 165 6.52 -7.14 2.58
N GLY A 166 5.62 -6.62 1.74
CA GLY A 166 4.30 -6.14 2.20
C GLY A 166 4.29 -4.77 2.87
N GLY A 167 5.33 -3.95 2.69
CA GLY A 167 5.32 -2.53 3.08
C GLY A 167 5.80 -2.21 4.50
N ASN A 168 6.58 -3.09 5.12
CA ASN A 168 7.09 -2.87 6.48
C ASN A 168 8.05 -1.68 6.54
N CYS A 169 7.97 -0.89 7.62
CA CYS A 169 8.96 0.15 7.92
C CYS A 169 10.27 -0.51 8.39
N ILE A 170 11.40 -0.24 7.73
CA ILE A 170 12.65 -1.01 7.95
C ILE A 170 13.78 -0.23 8.64
N ASN A 171 13.72 1.10 8.67
CA ASN A 171 14.79 1.94 9.19
C ASN A 171 14.39 2.79 10.40
N ASP A 172 13.17 2.63 10.89
CA ASP A 172 12.63 3.30 12.07
C ASP A 172 11.43 2.50 12.60
N SER A 173 10.99 2.85 13.80
CA SER A 173 9.69 2.50 14.34
C SER A 173 8.56 3.28 13.66
N GLY A 174 7.39 2.66 13.55
CA GLY A 174 6.19 3.28 13.01
C GLY A 174 5.27 2.29 12.29
N LYS A 175 4.19 2.84 11.73
CA LYS A 175 3.24 2.07 10.92
C LYS A 175 3.91 1.62 9.63
N GLY A 176 3.58 0.41 9.15
CA GLY A 176 3.87 0.01 7.77
C GLY A 176 2.99 0.76 6.77
N LEU A 177 3.26 0.57 5.48
CA LEU A 177 2.42 1.13 4.41
C LEU A 177 0.97 0.65 4.56
N ILE A 178 0.05 1.56 4.32
CA ILE A 178 -1.37 1.23 4.23
C ILE A 178 -1.58 0.45 2.93
N ARG A 179 -2.16 -0.75 3.04
CA ARG A 179 -2.44 -1.63 1.93
C ARG A 179 -3.89 -1.52 1.48
N TYR A 180 -4.10 -1.84 0.21
CA TYR A 180 -5.40 -2.07 -0.39
C TYR A 180 -5.49 -3.51 -0.85
N ARG A 181 -6.72 -4.00 -1.00
CA ARG A 181 -6.96 -5.28 -1.66
C ARG A 181 -6.80 -5.05 -3.14
N ALA A 182 -5.95 -5.83 -3.79
CA ALA A 182 -5.68 -5.68 -5.21
C ALA A 182 -5.71 -7.01 -5.93
N THR A 183 -6.24 -7.00 -7.13
CA THR A 183 -6.19 -8.14 -8.05
C THR A 183 -5.80 -7.66 -9.44
N THR A 184 -5.08 -8.52 -10.15
CA THR A 184 -4.73 -8.31 -11.55
C THR A 184 -4.92 -9.61 -12.32
N THR A 185 -5.29 -9.51 -13.59
CA THR A 185 -5.35 -10.65 -14.52
C THR A 185 -4.12 -10.76 -15.42
N GLY A 186 -3.05 -10.02 -15.12
CA GLY A 186 -1.77 -10.03 -15.84
C GLY A 186 -1.44 -8.71 -16.53
N ALA A 187 -0.26 -8.65 -17.15
CA ALA A 187 0.36 -7.42 -17.67
C ALA A 187 -0.56 -6.54 -18.56
N LEU A 188 -1.31 -7.15 -19.48
CA LEU A 188 -2.27 -6.47 -20.36
C LEU A 188 -3.73 -6.79 -19.98
N GLY A 189 -3.97 -7.04 -18.70
CA GLY A 189 -5.27 -7.40 -18.16
C GLY A 189 -5.94 -6.26 -17.39
N TYR A 190 -6.85 -6.63 -16.50
CA TYR A 190 -7.52 -5.69 -15.60
C TYR A 190 -6.72 -5.50 -14.32
N LEU A 191 -6.73 -4.29 -13.78
CA LEU A 191 -6.33 -3.96 -12.42
C LEU A 191 -7.57 -3.54 -11.63
N VAL A 192 -7.76 -4.14 -10.47
CA VAL A 192 -8.78 -3.74 -9.50
C VAL A 192 -8.12 -3.53 -8.15
N VAL A 193 -8.38 -2.38 -7.52
CA VAL A 193 -7.91 -2.08 -6.15
C VAL A 193 -9.04 -1.50 -5.33
N ASN A 194 -9.26 -2.03 -4.12
CA ASN A 194 -10.37 -1.74 -3.21
C ASN A 194 -9.92 -1.60 -1.74
#